data_AF-A0A5B9Q560-F1
#
_entry.id   AF-A0A5B9Q560-F1
#
_cell.length_a   1.000
_cell.length_b   1.000
_cell.length_c   1.000
_cell.angle_alpha   90.00
_cell.angle_beta   90.00
_cell.angle_gamma   90.00
#
_symmetry.space_group_name_H-M   'P 1'
#
loop_
_entity.id
_entity.type
_entity.pdbx_description
1 polymer ?
#
loop_
_entity_poly.entity_id
_entity_poly.type
_entity_poly.pdbx_seq_one_letter_code
_entity_poly.pdbx_strand_id
1 'polypeptide(L)'
;MPDIHSIRLREPWQCEPCESGVRWSRSFNWPAGLTPREKVWIVVDPLPADARVTLNGQSLGEGLEITRLIGLTNRVEIELPQGRAGELPFAVRIDIDEG
;
A
#
# COMPACT_ATOMS: atom_id res chain seq x y z
N MET A 1 20.54 4.42 15.26
CA MET A 1 20.00 3.34 14.41
C MET A 1 18.64 3.87 13.97
N PRO A 2 18.31 3.91 12.67
CA PRO A 2 16.97 4.35 12.29
C PRO A 2 15.98 3.33 12.86
N ASP A 3 15.06 3.79 13.70
CA ASP A 3 13.94 2.98 14.19
C ASP A 3 12.93 2.88 13.05
N ILE A 4 13.14 1.88 12.19
CA ILE A 4 12.22 1.59 11.10
C ILE A 4 11.14 0.64 11.63
N HIS A 5 9.91 1.14 11.72
CA HIS A 5 8.77 0.34 12.13
C HIS A 5 8.02 -0.20 10.90
N SER A 6 7.97 -1.53 10.76
CA SER A 6 7.30 -2.20 9.63
C SER A 6 5.97 -2.83 10.03
N ILE A 7 4.86 -2.37 9.44
CA ILE A 7 3.51 -2.90 9.64
C ILE A 7 3.10 -3.74 8.42
N ARG A 8 2.89 -5.04 8.59
CA ARG A 8 2.44 -5.91 7.49
C ARG A 8 0.94 -5.77 7.25
N LEU A 9 0.56 -5.40 6.03
CA LEU A 9 -0.83 -5.39 5.60
C LEU A 9 -1.25 -6.81 5.18
N ARG A 10 -1.61 -7.63 6.17
CA ARG A 10 -2.10 -9.01 5.97
C ARG A 10 -3.52 -9.05 5.39
N GLU A 11 -4.17 -10.21 5.44
CA GLU A 11 -5.56 -10.40 5.07
C GLU A 11 -6.55 -9.63 5.97
N PRO A 12 -7.79 -9.38 5.53
CA PRO A 12 -8.35 -9.74 4.22
C PRO A 12 -8.09 -8.65 3.17
N TRP A 13 -7.65 -9.07 1.98
CA TRP A 13 -7.62 -8.24 0.77
C TRP A 13 -8.84 -8.60 -0.08
N GLN A 14 -9.54 -7.59 -0.57
CA GLN A 14 -10.65 -7.77 -1.50
C GLN A 14 -10.09 -7.83 -2.92
N CYS A 15 -10.17 -9.00 -3.55
CA CYS A 15 -9.74 -9.20 -4.93
C CYS A 15 -10.95 -9.08 -5.86
N GLU A 16 -10.89 -8.13 -6.79
CA GLU A 16 -11.92 -7.91 -7.81
C GLU A 16 -11.29 -7.93 -9.21
N PRO A 17 -11.87 -8.66 -10.18
CA PRO A 17 -11.42 -8.57 -11.56
C PRO A 17 -11.73 -7.18 -12.13
N CYS A 18 -10.79 -6.60 -12.87
CA CYS A 18 -10.97 -5.33 -13.57
C CYS A 18 -10.77 -5.51 -15.09
N GLU A 19 -11.13 -4.49 -15.87
CA GLU A 19 -11.15 -4.54 -17.34
C GLU A 19 -9.82 -5.02 -17.95
N SER A 20 -8.70 -4.67 -17.32
CA SER A 20 -7.34 -5.01 -17.78
C SER A 20 -6.62 -6.05 -16.93
N GLY A 21 -7.25 -6.65 -15.92
CA GLY A 21 -6.58 -7.59 -15.01
C GLY A 21 -7.32 -7.80 -13.69
N VAL A 22 -6.65 -7.49 -12.59
CA VAL A 22 -7.19 -7.67 -11.23
C VAL A 22 -6.82 -6.47 -10.36
N ARG A 23 -7.73 -6.11 -9.47
CA ARG A 23 -7.55 -5.09 -8.45
C ARG A 23 -7.71 -5.71 -7.08
N TRP A 24 -6.71 -5.56 -6.24
CA TRP A 24 -6.79 -5.86 -4.82
C TRP A 24 -6.99 -4.58 -4.04
N SER A 25 -8.03 -4.49 -3.22
CA SER A 25 -8.25 -3.35 -2.34
C SER A 25 -8.30 -3.76 -0.89
N ARG A 26 -7.76 -2.91 0.00
CA ARG A 26 -7.83 -3.11 1.44
C ARG A 26 -7.90 -1.77 2.16
N SER A 27 -8.82 -1.70 3.11
CA SER A 27 -8.88 -0.57 4.03
C SER A 27 -8.05 -0.87 5.27
N PHE A 28 -7.29 0.10 5.74
CA PHE A 28 -6.55 0.03 6.99
C PHE A 28 -6.71 1.34 7.76
N ASN A 29 -6.77 1.23 9.08
CA ASN A 29 -6.75 2.39 9.95
C ASN A 29 -5.31 2.69 10.32
N TRP A 30 -4.96 3.97 10.34
CA TRP A 30 -3.67 4.42 10.84
C TRP A 30 -3.85 5.05 12.22
N PRO A 31 -3.01 4.71 13.21
CA PRO A 31 -3.03 5.44 14.47
C PRO A 31 -2.80 6.92 14.19
N ALA A 32 -3.72 7.76 14.66
CA ALA A 32 -3.65 9.20 14.44
C ALA A 32 -2.36 9.74 15.06
N GLY A 33 -1.58 10.50 14.28
CA GLY A 33 -0.44 11.25 14.79
C GLY A 33 0.89 10.82 14.21
N LEU A 34 1.06 11.04 12.89
CA LEU A 34 2.42 11.11 12.37
C LEU A 34 3.07 12.39 12.85
N THR A 35 4.23 12.30 13.49
CA THR A 35 5.03 13.51 13.71
C THR A 35 5.54 14.02 12.36
N PRO A 36 5.80 15.34 12.20
CA PRO A 36 6.33 15.88 10.94
C PRO A 36 7.70 15.32 10.51
N ARG A 37 8.37 14.58 11.40
CA ARG A 37 9.64 13.90 11.15
C ARG A 37 9.44 12.49 10.62
N GLU A 38 8.33 11.86 10.95
CA GLU A 38 8.02 10.51 10.50
C GLU A 38 7.72 10.51 9.01
N LYS A 39 8.30 9.54 8.32
CA LYS A 39 7.98 9.26 6.93
C LYS A 39 7.45 7.86 6.80
N VAL A 40 6.44 7.70 5.94
CA VAL A 40 5.73 6.45 5.77
C VAL A 40 5.72 6.06 4.30
N TRP A 41 6.12 4.82 4.01
CA TRP A 41 6.11 4.25 2.67
C TRP A 41 5.35 2.94 2.65
N ILE A 42 4.61 2.70 1.58
CA ILE A 42 4.09 1.38 1.28
C ILE A 42 5.17 0.60 0.56
N VAL A 43 5.51 -0.58 1.05
CA VAL A 43 6.43 -1.48 0.39
C VAL A 43 5.65 -2.68 -0.12
N VAL A 44 5.75 -2.91 -1.43
CA VAL A 44 5.19 -4.07 -2.11
C VAL A 44 6.35 -4.92 -2.59
N ASP A 45 6.40 -6.19 -2.17
CA ASP A 45 7.55 -7.07 -2.45
C ASP A 45 7.07 -8.49 -2.83
N PRO A 46 7.31 -8.95 -4.08
CA PRO A 46 7.86 -8.19 -5.21
C PRO A 46 6.82 -7.21 -5.78
N LEU A 47 7.20 -5.97 -6.12
CA LEU A 47 6.35 -5.04 -6.87
C LEU A 47 6.44 -5.35 -8.37
N PRO A 48 5.37 -5.81 -9.04
CA PRO A 48 5.39 -5.99 -10.49
C PRO A 48 5.57 -4.63 -11.19
N ALA A 49 6.36 -4.58 -12.27
CA ALA A 49 6.62 -3.33 -13.00
C ALA A 49 5.35 -2.67 -13.56
N ASP A 50 4.35 -3.49 -13.91
CA ASP A 50 3.07 -3.02 -14.44
C ASP A 50 2.03 -2.74 -13.34
N ALA A 51 2.34 -3.01 -12.07
CA ALA A 51 1.41 -2.80 -10.98
C ALA A 51 1.21 -1.31 -10.69
N ARG A 52 -0.05 -0.91 -10.53
CA ARG A 52 -0.43 0.44 -10.11
C ARG A 52 -0.90 0.38 -8.67
N VAL A 53 -0.24 1.12 -7.80
CA VAL A 53 -0.64 1.27 -6.41
C VAL A 53 -1.30 2.62 -6.24
N THR A 54 -2.51 2.63 -5.68
CA THR A 54 -3.22 3.84 -5.30
C THR A 54 -3.52 3.81 -3.80
N LEU A 55 -3.50 4.99 -3.17
CA LEU A 55 -3.93 5.19 -1.81
C LEU A 55 -4.99 6.28 -1.78
N ASN A 56 -6.15 6.00 -1.18
CA ASN A 56 -7.25 6.94 -1.06
C ASN A 56 -7.68 7.50 -2.43
N GLY A 57 -7.59 6.68 -3.48
CA GLY A 57 -7.85 7.05 -4.87
C GLY A 57 -6.72 7.84 -5.55
N GLN A 58 -5.62 8.15 -4.86
CA GLN A 58 -4.45 8.81 -5.45
C GLN A 58 -3.39 7.79 -5.88
N SER A 59 -2.92 7.88 -7.12
CA SER A 59 -1.82 7.04 -7.59
C SER A 59 -0.53 7.37 -6.86
N LEU A 60 0.10 6.36 -6.29
CA LEU A 60 1.44 6.48 -5.74
C LEU A 60 2.46 6.37 -6.88
N GLY A 61 3.47 7.23 -6.84
CA GLY A 61 4.58 7.23 -7.78
C GLY A 61 5.73 6.33 -7.33
N GLU A 62 6.92 6.58 -7.88
CA GLU A 62 8.15 5.90 -7.49
C GLU A 62 8.40 6.05 -5.97
N GLY A 63 8.70 4.93 -5.31
CA GLY A 63 8.97 4.90 -3.88
C GLY A 63 7.75 4.80 -2.96
N LEU A 64 6.52 4.90 -3.48
CA LEU A 64 5.29 4.63 -2.73
C LEU A 64 5.16 5.38 -1.38
N GLU A 65 5.66 6.62 -1.31
CA GLU A 65 5.57 7.46 -0.11
C GLU A 65 4.12 7.91 0.14
N ILE A 66 3.62 7.71 1.36
CA ILE A 66 2.23 8.00 1.74
C ILE A 66 2.09 9.00 2.89
N THR A 67 3.19 9.56 3.39
CA THR A 67 3.24 10.47 4.55
C THR A 67 2.21 11.61 4.47
N ARG A 68 1.98 12.18 3.29
CA ARG A 68 1.03 13.30 3.09
C ARG A 68 -0.38 12.86 2.68
N LEU A 69 -0.55 11.58 2.36
CA LEU A 69 -1.79 11.01 1.84
C LEU A 69 -2.54 10.17 2.88
N ILE A 70 -1.83 9.77 3.94
CA ILE A 70 -2.35 8.93 5.01
C ILE A 70 -3.20 9.74 5.98
N GLY A 71 -4.39 9.23 6.29
CA GLY A 71 -5.32 9.77 7.28
C GLY A 71 -5.72 8.72 8.31
N LEU A 72 -6.81 8.97 9.04
CA LEU A 72 -7.34 8.02 10.03
C LEU A 72 -7.79 6.70 9.40
N THR A 73 -8.48 6.78 8.27
CA THR A 73 -8.94 5.65 7.47
C THR A 73 -8.34 5.77 6.09
N ASN A 74 -7.64 4.72 5.67
CA ASN A 74 -6.99 4.68 4.37
C ASN A 74 -7.45 3.47 3.59
N ARG A 75 -7.52 3.61 2.28
CA ARG A 75 -7.78 2.51 1.36
C ARG A 75 -6.62 2.41 0.39
N VAL A 76 -5.88 1.31 0.45
CA VAL A 76 -4.89 0.96 -0.55
C VAL A 76 -5.55 0.09 -1.62
N GLU A 77 -5.28 0.39 -2.88
CA GLU A 77 -5.69 -0.42 -4.00
C GLU A 77 -4.46 -0.72 -4.86
N ILE A 78 -4.32 -1.96 -5.28
CA ILE A 78 -3.21 -2.42 -6.10
C ILE A 78 -3.84 -3.09 -7.31
N GLU A 79 -3.67 -2.45 -8.45
CA GLU A 79 -4.13 -2.95 -9.73
C GLU A 79 -2.97 -3.58 -10.47
N LEU A 80 -3.13 -4.83 -10.88
CA LEU A 80 -2.17 -5.55 -11.69
C LEU A 80 -2.79 -5.83 -13.05
N PRO A 81 -2.35 -5.13 -14.11
CA PRO A 81 -2.68 -5.48 -15.48
C PRO A 81 -2.24 -6.92 -15.77
N GLN A 82 -3.09 -7.68 -16.45
CA GLN A 82 -2.88 -9.10 -16.76
C GLN A 82 -2.70 -10.03 -15.54
N GLY A 83 -2.92 -9.53 -14.32
CA GLY A 83 -2.94 -10.36 -13.13
C GLY A 83 -4.16 -11.29 -13.13
N ARG A 84 -4.05 -12.39 -12.39
CA ARG A 84 -5.17 -13.32 -12.19
C ARG A 84 -5.84 -13.01 -10.86
N ALA A 85 -7.17 -13.01 -10.85
CA ALA A 85 -7.95 -12.96 -9.63
C ALA A 85 -7.56 -14.14 -8.71
N GLY A 86 -7.32 -13.85 -7.44
CA GLY A 86 -6.85 -14.82 -6.47
C GLY A 86 -6.15 -14.17 -5.28
N GLU A 87 -5.30 -14.95 -4.63
CA GLU A 87 -4.44 -14.48 -3.54
C GLU A 87 -3.46 -13.41 -4.03
N LEU A 88 -3.17 -12.47 -3.15
CA LEU A 88 -2.23 -11.39 -3.40
C LEU A 88 -0.83 -11.99 -3.62
N PRO A 89 -0.23 -11.90 -4.82
CA PRO A 89 1.03 -12.58 -5.12
C PRO A 89 2.25 -11.87 -4.52
N PHE A 90 2.05 -10.71 -3.88
CA PHE A 90 3.09 -9.88 -3.30
C PHE A 90 2.77 -9.53 -1.86
N ALA A 91 3.81 -9.37 -1.04
CA ALA A 91 3.67 -8.93 0.34
C ALA A 91 3.57 -7.41 0.38
N VAL A 92 2.53 -6.91 1.03
CA VAL A 92 2.37 -5.46 1.26
C VAL A 92 2.65 -5.16 2.72
N ARG A 93 3.55 -4.23 2.95
CA ARG A 93 3.86 -3.70 4.28
C ARG A 93 3.96 -2.18 4.22
N ILE A 94 3.90 -1.56 5.37
CA ILE A 94 4.12 -0.13 5.55
C ILE A 94 5.40 -0.01 6.36
N ASP A 95 6.40 0.64 5.81
CA ASP A 95 7.63 0.96 6.53
C ASP A 95 7.53 2.42 6.99
N ILE A 96 7.78 2.66 8.28
CA ILE A 96 7.79 3.97 8.93
C ILE A 96 9.23 4.24 9.34
N ASP A 97 9.77 5.39 8.96
CA ASP A 97 11.03 5.90 9.48
C ASP A 97 10.72 6.99 10.49
N GLU A 98 11.04 6.72 11.76
CA GLU A 98 10.76 7.62 12.88
C GLU A 98 11.83 8.72 13.05
N GLY A 99 12.95 8.67 12.31
CA GLY A 99 13.91 9.77 12.16
C GLY A 99 14.75 10.14 13.39
#